data_AF-T0Y2F1-F1
#
_entry.id   AF-T0Y2F1-F1
#
_cell.length_a   1.000
_cell.length_b   1.000
_cell.length_c   1.000
_cell.angle_alpha   90.00
_cell.angle_beta   90.00
_cell.angle_gamma   90.00
#
_symmetry.space_group_name_H-M   'P 1'
#
loop_
_entity.id
_entity.type
_entity.pdbx_description
1 polymer ?
#
loop_
_entity_poly.entity_id
_entity_poly.type
_entity_poly.pdbx_seq_one_letter_code
_entity_poly.pdbx_strand_id
1 'polypeptide(L)'
;MGGDGATHQGSYDIGFLRCLPHLTVMTPSDEAECWALLETGLALDGPAAVRYPRGRAPGASYWPRPSSVPIGRAVLRHRGKRLALLGFGPF
;
A
#
# COMPACT_ATOMS: atom_id res chain seq x y z
N MET A 1 8.71 -7.58 -9.75
CA MET A 1 8.84 -8.29 -11.05
C MET A 1 10.32 -8.31 -11.41
N GLY A 2 10.81 -9.41 -11.99
CA GLY A 2 12.24 -9.56 -12.33
C GLY A 2 12.43 -10.15 -13.71
N GLY A 3 12.13 -11.44 -13.87
CA GLY A 3 12.41 -12.17 -15.12
C GLY A 3 11.61 -11.74 -16.36
N ASP A 4 10.44 -11.11 -16.18
CA ASP A 4 9.50 -10.83 -17.27
C ASP A 4 9.83 -9.57 -18.11
N GLY A 5 10.92 -8.86 -17.77
CA GLY A 5 11.45 -7.74 -18.55
C GLY A 5 10.65 -6.43 -18.43
N ALA A 6 11.04 -5.42 -19.23
CA ALA A 6 10.51 -4.06 -19.16
C ALA A 6 9.01 -3.94 -19.47
N THR A 7 8.48 -4.83 -20.30
CA THR A 7 7.06 -4.83 -20.72
C THR A 7 6.10 -5.22 -19.60
N HIS A 8 6.59 -5.79 -18.50
CA HIS A 8 5.78 -6.27 -17.37
C HIS A 8 6.03 -5.49 -16.07
N GLN A 9 6.74 -4.36 -16.14
CA GLN A 9 7.06 -3.55 -14.96
C GLN A 9 5.85 -2.70 -14.52
N GLY A 10 5.33 -2.97 -13.33
CA GLY A 10 4.30 -2.16 -12.65
C GLY A 10 4.87 -0.92 -11.97
N SER A 11 5.60 -0.09 -12.71
CA SER A 11 6.30 1.10 -12.18
C SER A 11 5.49 2.39 -12.28
N TYR A 12 4.41 2.39 -13.05
CA TYR A 12 3.72 3.62 -13.46
C TYR A 12 2.34 3.84 -12.82
N ASP A 13 1.81 2.85 -12.10
CA ASP A 13 0.45 2.87 -11.56
C ASP A 13 0.22 4.01 -10.57
N ILE A 14 1.16 4.31 -9.66
CA ILE A 14 1.02 5.49 -8.79
C ILE A 14 0.93 6.78 -9.64
N GLY A 15 1.72 6.87 -10.70
CA GLY A 15 1.72 8.05 -11.59
C GLY A 15 0.38 8.24 -12.29
N PHE A 16 -0.14 7.18 -12.95
CA PHE A 16 -1.37 7.30 -13.73
C PHE A 16 -2.64 7.23 -12.87
N LEU A 17 -2.66 6.51 -11.75
CA LEU A 17 -3.83 6.42 -10.88
C LEU A 17 -4.05 7.70 -10.07
N ARG A 18 -2.98 8.33 -9.59
CA ARG A 18 -3.08 9.51 -8.70
C ARG A 18 -3.68 10.75 -9.39
N CYS A 19 -3.69 10.79 -10.71
CA CYS A 19 -4.32 11.86 -11.48
C CYS A 19 -5.84 11.67 -11.62
N LEU A 20 -6.39 10.50 -11.26
CA LEU A 20 -7.82 10.24 -11.33
C LEU A 20 -8.53 10.86 -10.12
N PRO A 21 -9.58 11.67 -10.35
CA PRO A 21 -10.34 12.25 -9.26
C PRO A 21 -11.06 11.15 -8.46
N HIS A 22 -11.13 11.34 -7.14
CA HIS A 22 -11.83 10.47 -6.19
C HIS A 22 -11.29 9.01 -6.08
N LEU A 23 -10.16 8.68 -6.71
CA LEU A 23 -9.53 7.37 -6.56
C LEU A 23 -8.64 7.32 -5.31
N THR A 24 -8.92 6.37 -4.42
CA THR A 24 -8.07 6.10 -3.25
C THR A 24 -6.97 5.11 -3.61
N VAL A 25 -5.70 5.51 -3.52
CA VAL A 25 -4.53 4.64 -3.77
C VAL A 25 -3.88 4.25 -2.44
N MET A 26 -3.69 2.96 -2.22
CA MET A 26 -3.21 2.35 -0.97
C MET A 26 -2.00 1.46 -1.22
N THR A 27 -1.01 1.56 -0.33
CA THR A 27 0.31 0.92 -0.46
C THR A 27 0.73 0.22 0.84
N PRO A 28 0.35 -1.06 1.07
CA PRO A 28 0.67 -1.78 2.29
C PRO A 28 2.19 -1.98 2.47
N SER A 29 2.65 -1.91 3.73
CA SER A 29 4.03 -2.26 4.10
C SER A 29 4.24 -3.75 4.39
N ASP A 30 3.21 -4.48 4.81
CA ASP A 30 3.27 -5.89 5.20
C ASP A 30 1.93 -6.62 4.96
N GLU A 31 1.84 -7.90 5.33
CA GLU A 31 0.64 -8.71 5.15
C GLU A 31 -0.57 -8.19 5.95
N ALA A 32 -0.33 -7.71 7.17
CA ALA A 32 -1.40 -7.22 8.04
C ALA A 32 -1.99 -5.92 7.49
N GLU A 33 -1.12 -4.99 7.04
CA GLU A 33 -1.58 -3.78 6.35
C GLU A 33 -2.25 -4.11 5.02
N CYS A 34 -1.77 -5.11 4.27
CA CYS A 34 -2.42 -5.52 3.02
C CYS A 34 -3.85 -5.99 3.26
N TRP A 35 -4.08 -6.77 4.32
CA TRP A 35 -5.43 -7.17 4.72
C TRP A 35 -6.28 -5.95 5.11
N ALA A 36 -5.77 -5.11 6.01
CA ALA A 36 -6.50 -3.95 6.52
C ALA A 36 -6.88 -2.94 5.42
N LEU A 37 -5.98 -2.71 4.45
CA LEU A 37 -6.22 -1.80 3.33
C LEU A 37 -7.20 -2.40 2.31
N LEU A 38 -7.21 -3.72 2.13
CA LEU A 38 -8.24 -4.40 1.33
C LEU A 38 -9.63 -4.21 1.97
N GLU A 39 -9.76 -4.49 3.27
CA GLU A 39 -11.01 -4.26 4.02
C GLU A 39 -11.45 -2.80 3.95
N THR A 40 -10.49 -1.88 4.07
CA THR A 40 -10.76 -0.44 3.95
C THR A 40 -11.30 -0.10 2.57
N GLY A 41 -10.65 -0.58 1.50
CA GLY A 41 -11.09 -0.33 0.13
C GLY A 41 -12.48 -0.89 -0.19
N LEU A 42 -12.83 -2.06 0.37
CA LEU A 42 -14.15 -2.66 0.22
C LEU A 42 -15.26 -1.84 0.91
N ALA A 43 -14.92 -1.08 1.95
CA ALA A 43 -15.87 -0.26 2.70
C ALA A 43 -16.02 1.18 2.16
N LEU A 44 -15.23 1.58 1.16
CA LEU A 44 -15.29 2.94 0.60
C LEU A 44 -16.45 3.11 -0.37
N ASP A 45 -17.12 4.25 -0.27
CA ASP A 45 -18.06 4.73 -1.29
C ASP A 45 -17.28 5.43 -2.41
N GLY A 46 -16.57 4.64 -3.21
CA GLY A 46 -15.73 5.13 -4.29
C GLY A 46 -14.68 4.12 -4.74
N PRO A 47 -13.98 4.39 -5.85
CA PRO A 47 -12.97 3.47 -6.35
C PRO A 47 -11.73 3.45 -5.46
N ALA A 48 -11.15 2.26 -5.31
CA ALA A 48 -9.98 2.01 -4.50
C ALA A 48 -8.97 1.13 -5.25
N ALA A 49 -7.68 1.41 -5.08
CA ALA A 49 -6.59 0.62 -5.61
C ALA A 49 -5.63 0.23 -4.49
N VAL A 50 -5.47 -1.07 -4.23
CA VAL A 50 -4.47 -1.63 -3.31
C VAL A 50 -3.37 -2.28 -4.15
N ARG A 51 -2.14 -1.74 -4.11
CA ARG A 51 -1.01 -2.28 -4.88
C ARG A 51 -0.02 -3.01 -3.99
N TYR A 52 0.48 -4.15 -4.42
CA TYR A 52 1.52 -4.90 -3.71
C TYR A 52 2.47 -5.56 -4.72
N PRO A 53 3.73 -5.84 -4.35
CA PRO A 53 4.72 -6.33 -5.31
C PRO A 53 4.51 -7.83 -5.53
N ARG A 54 5.05 -8.34 -6.65
CA ARG A 54 5.33 -9.78 -6.74
C ARG A 54 6.48 -10.12 -5.79
N GLY A 55 6.24 -11.01 -4.84
CA GLY A 55 7.27 -11.46 -3.90
C GLY A 55 6.68 -12.11 -2.66
N ARG A 56 7.54 -12.40 -1.69
CA ARG A 56 7.13 -12.78 -0.33
C ARG A 56 7.04 -11.53 0.52
N ALA A 57 6.04 -11.50 1.39
CA ALA A 57 5.93 -10.49 2.42
C ALA A 57 6.73 -10.93 3.69
N PRO A 58 6.92 -10.07 4.70
CA PRO A 58 7.91 -10.26 5.77
C PRO A 58 7.54 -11.31 6.82
N GLY A 59 6.33 -11.87 6.75
CA GLY A 59 5.77 -12.77 7.73
C GLY A 59 5.14 -12.06 8.92
N ALA A 60 4.56 -10.87 8.74
CA ALA A 60 3.84 -10.20 9.82
C ALA A 60 2.62 -11.02 10.25
N SER A 61 2.38 -11.12 11.58
CA SER A 61 1.16 -11.74 12.07
C SER A 61 -0.04 -10.86 11.73
N TYR A 62 -1.06 -11.46 11.13
CA TYR A 62 -2.33 -10.82 10.79
C TYR A 62 -3.51 -11.51 11.48
N TRP A 63 -3.25 -12.26 12.57
CA TRP A 63 -4.28 -12.85 13.40
C TRP A 63 -4.31 -12.20 14.79
N PRO A 64 -5.49 -11.73 15.28
CA PRO A 64 -6.78 -11.67 14.57
C PRO A 64 -6.72 -10.74 13.35
N ARG A 65 -7.58 -10.98 12.36
CA ARG A 65 -7.62 -10.19 11.12
C ARG A 65 -7.82 -8.70 11.46
N PRO A 66 -6.90 -7.81 11.02
CA PRO A 66 -7.05 -6.39 11.29
C PRO A 66 -8.28 -5.84 10.56
N SER A 67 -8.98 -4.91 11.20
CA SER A 67 -10.10 -4.17 10.63
C SER A 67 -9.61 -3.08 9.67
N SER A 68 -10.53 -2.28 9.14
CA SER A 68 -10.21 -1.10 8.33
C SER A 68 -9.33 -0.08 9.06
N VAL A 69 -8.66 0.76 8.28
CA VAL A 69 -7.80 1.86 8.75
C VAL A 69 -8.33 3.22 8.31
N PRO A 70 -7.99 4.32 9.02
CA PRO A 70 -8.36 5.67 8.61
C PRO A 70 -7.71 6.07 7.28
N ILE A 71 -8.51 6.62 6.36
CA ILE A 71 -8.03 7.14 5.08
C ILE A 71 -7.12 8.35 5.28
N GLY A 72 -6.06 8.42 4.47
CA GLY A 72 -5.12 9.56 4.45
C GLY A 72 -4.19 9.64 5.66
N ARG A 73 -4.09 8.57 6.47
CA ARG A 73 -3.26 8.54 7.67
C ARG A 73 -2.01 7.67 7.49
N ALA A 74 -0.85 8.27 7.69
CA ALA A 74 0.43 7.56 7.74
C ALA A 74 0.74 7.03 9.15
N VAL A 75 1.60 6.02 9.22
CA VAL A 75 2.12 5.45 10.47
C VAL A 75 3.55 5.94 10.72
N LEU A 76 3.81 6.53 11.88
CA LEU A 76 5.17 6.87 12.29
C LEU A 76 5.90 5.60 12.74
N ARG A 77 6.87 5.12 11.94
CA ARG A 77 7.66 3.94 12.26
C ARG A 77 8.90 4.26 13.12
N HIS A 78 9.50 5.43 12.92
CA HIS A 78 10.69 5.85 13.66
C HIS A 78 10.73 7.37 13.82
N ARG A 79 11.09 7.87 15.01
CA ARG A 79 11.19 9.31 15.31
C ARG A 79 12.63 9.79 15.19
N GLY A 80 12.95 10.46 14.09
CA GLY A 80 14.24 11.11 13.84
C GLY A 80 14.30 12.57 14.32
N LYS A 81 15.38 13.27 13.95
CA LYS A 81 15.59 14.69 14.30
C LYS A 81 15.72 15.64 13.09
N ARG A 82 16.53 15.28 12.09
CA ARG A 82 16.89 16.19 10.97
C ARG A 82 16.36 15.75 9.60
N LEU A 83 15.89 14.52 9.49
CA LEU A 83 15.45 13.90 8.24
C LEU A 83 14.13 13.17 8.46
N ALA A 84 13.22 13.28 7.48
CA ALA A 84 12.01 12.48 7.38
C ALA A 84 12.11 11.57 6.15
N LEU A 85 11.90 10.27 6.36
CA LEU A 85 11.78 9.28 5.29
C LEU A 85 10.30 8.92 5.14
N LEU A 86 9.78 9.01 3.92
CA LEU A 86 8.40 8.70 3.58
C LEU A 86 8.38 7.47 2.67
N GLY A 87 7.93 6.34 3.21
CA GLY A 87 7.77 5.09 2.46
C GLY A 87 6.35 4.94 1.93
N PHE A 88 6.21 4.45 0.70
CA PHE A 88 4.93 4.18 0.03
C PHE A 88 4.97 2.80 -0.61
N GLY A 89 4.55 1.78 0.15
CA GLY A 89 4.52 0.40 -0.31
C GLY A 89 5.65 -0.48 0.25
N PRO A 90 5.85 -1.66 -0.36
CA PRO A 90 6.67 -2.73 0.20
C PRO A 90 8.17 -2.37 0.23
N PHE A 91 8.81 -2.77 1.34
CA PHE A 91 10.26 -2.81 1.68
C PHE A 91 11.17 -1.81 0.99
#